data_AF-A0A2W6E086-F1
#
_entry.id   AF-A0A2W6E086-F1
#
_cell.length_a   1.000
_cell.length_b   1.000
_cell.length_c   1.000
_cell.angle_alpha   90.00
_cell.angle_beta   90.00
_cell.angle_gamma   90.00
#
_symmetry.space_group_name_H-M   'P 1'
#
loop_
_entity.id
_entity.type
_entity.pdbx_description
1 polymer ?
#
loop_
_entity_poly.entity_id
_entity_poly.type
_entity_poly.pdbx_seq_one_letter_code
_entity_poly.pdbx_strand_id
1 'polypeptide(L)'
;MSELVIGAHESDTHQKALRINLDPRWYGTVAEIGAGQEVVRWFFRVGGAAGTIAKSISAYDMAVSDAVYGKADRYVSAGRLQGMLDKEFQLNVERL
;
A
#
# COMPACT_ATOMS: atom_id res chain seq x y z
N MET A 1 -23.92 7.25 37.12
CA MET A 1 -24.90 6.94 36.05
C MET A 1 -24.78 8.06 35.03
N SER A 2 -24.15 7.91 33.87
CA SER A 2 -24.20 6.80 32.93
C SER A 2 -22.82 6.42 32.40
N GLU A 3 -22.42 5.17 32.61
CA GLU A 3 -21.65 4.47 31.58
C GLU A 3 -22.57 4.32 30.36
N LEU A 4 -22.12 4.70 29.16
CA LEU A 4 -22.57 4.05 27.94
C LEU A 4 -21.57 4.28 26.79
N VAL A 5 -21.08 3.16 26.28
CA VAL A 5 -20.48 2.92 24.95
C VAL A 5 -19.02 3.32 24.75
N ILE A 6 -18.16 2.34 25.02
CA ILE A 6 -16.96 2.02 24.25
C ILE A 6 -17.37 1.94 22.76
N GLY A 7 -17.26 3.06 22.04
CA GLY A 7 -17.43 3.09 20.59
C GLY A 7 -16.05 3.04 19.95
N ALA A 8 -15.78 2.01 19.14
CA ALA A 8 -14.59 1.99 18.29
C ALA A 8 -14.48 3.35 17.59
N HIS A 9 -13.41 4.09 17.86
CA HIS A 9 -13.17 5.35 17.17
C HIS A 9 -12.96 4.98 15.70
N GLU A 10 -13.99 5.13 14.86
CA GLU A 10 -13.79 5.14 13.42
C GLU A 10 -12.81 6.27 13.16
N SER A 11 -11.52 5.92 13.05
CA SER A 11 -10.52 6.90 12.69
C SER A 11 -10.80 7.29 11.26
N ASP A 12 -11.14 8.55 11.05
CA ASP A 12 -11.20 9.16 9.71
C ASP A 12 -9.99 8.69 8.88
N THR A 13 -10.18 8.47 7.58
CA THR A 13 -9.14 7.94 6.70
C THR A 13 -7.86 8.78 6.80
N HIS A 14 -8.01 10.09 6.99
CA HIS A 14 -6.91 11.00 7.28
C HIS A 14 -6.14 10.60 8.56
N GLN A 15 -6.83 10.44 9.69
CA GLN A 15 -6.22 10.06 10.96
C GLN A 15 -5.58 8.66 10.91
N LYS A 16 -6.23 7.72 10.22
CA LYS A 16 -5.70 6.36 10.03
C LYS A 16 -4.39 6.39 9.23
N ALA A 17 -4.38 7.06 8.09
CA ALA A 17 -3.19 7.14 7.23
C ALA A 17 -2.05 7.89 7.94
N LEU A 18 -2.35 9.00 8.63
CA LEU A 18 -1.34 9.74 9.38
C LEU A 18 -0.73 8.89 10.50
N ARG A 19 -1.56 8.15 11.25
CA ARG A 19 -1.09 7.25 12.30
C ARG A 19 -0.13 6.18 11.75
N ILE A 20 -0.40 5.65 10.56
CA ILE A 20 0.50 4.68 9.92
C ILE A 20 1.80 5.36 9.48
N ASN A 21 1.72 6.57 8.90
CA ASN A 21 2.90 7.33 8.46
C ASN A 21 3.86 7.68 9.60
N LEU A 22 3.33 7.85 10.82
CA LEU A 22 4.13 8.19 12.01
C LEU A 22 4.63 6.94 12.77
N ASP A 23 4.24 5.74 12.33
CA ASP A 23 4.63 4.49 12.97
C ASP A 23 5.86 3.90 12.27
N PRO A 24 7.03 3.87 12.93
CA PRO A 24 8.30 3.49 12.30
C PRO A 24 8.39 2.00 11.96
N ARG A 25 7.39 1.18 12.35
CA ARG A 25 7.35 -0.25 12.02
C ARG A 25 7.12 -0.51 10.53
N TRP A 26 6.54 0.45 9.82
CA TRP A 26 6.13 0.28 8.44
C TRP A 26 7.00 1.14 7.54
N TYR A 27 7.82 0.50 6.72
CA TYR A 27 8.56 1.18 5.65
C TYR A 27 8.69 0.24 4.46
N GLY A 28 8.34 0.72 3.26
CA GLY A 28 8.51 -0.08 2.05
C GLY A 28 7.70 0.38 0.85
N THR A 29 7.22 -0.58 0.08
CA THR A 29 6.53 -0.33 -1.20
C THR A 29 5.02 -0.50 -1.04
N VAL A 30 4.23 0.42 -1.56
CA VAL A 30 2.79 0.24 -1.74
C VAL A 30 2.53 -0.21 -3.18
N ALA A 31 2.07 -1.46 -3.34
CA ALA A 31 1.72 -2.06 -4.63
C ALA A 31 0.20 -2.16 -4.78
N GLU A 32 -0.34 -1.59 -5.87
CA GLU A 32 -1.78 -1.52 -6.11
C GLU A 32 -2.16 -2.02 -7.50
N ILE A 33 -3.30 -2.72 -7.59
CA ILE A 33 -3.94 -3.15 -8.85
C ILE A 33 -5.36 -2.61 -8.91
N GLY A 34 -5.82 -2.20 -10.10
CA GLY A 34 -7.23 -1.87 -10.36
C GLY A 34 -7.81 -0.60 -9.70
N ALA A 35 -7.12 0.03 -8.74
CA ALA A 35 -7.71 1.06 -7.86
C ALA A 35 -7.15 2.49 -8.04
N GLY A 36 -6.51 2.81 -9.18
CA GLY A 36 -6.05 4.19 -9.43
C GLY A 36 -4.98 4.73 -8.48
N GLN A 37 -4.34 3.87 -7.68
CA GLN A 37 -3.42 4.27 -6.61
C GLN A 37 -4.08 5.15 -5.54
N GLU A 38 -5.36 4.92 -5.26
CA GLU A 38 -6.10 5.71 -4.28
C GLU A 38 -5.67 5.42 -2.83
N VAL A 39 -5.14 4.23 -2.52
CA VAL A 39 -4.67 3.94 -1.17
C VAL A 39 -3.42 4.73 -0.87
N VAL A 40 -2.37 4.63 -1.70
CA VAL A 40 -1.13 5.39 -1.46
C VAL A 40 -1.37 6.91 -1.46
N ARG A 41 -2.34 7.40 -2.25
CA ARG A 41 -2.68 8.82 -2.31
C ARG A 41 -2.99 9.39 -0.93
N TRP A 42 -3.68 8.63 -0.07
CA TRP A 42 -3.96 9.08 1.30
C TRP A 42 -2.70 9.24 2.14
N PHE A 43 -1.74 8.32 2.01
CA PHE A 43 -0.48 8.40 2.75
C PHE A 43 0.33 9.64 2.32
N PHE A 44 0.35 9.97 1.03
CA PHE A 44 0.99 11.21 0.59
C PHE A 44 0.23 12.45 1.07
N ARG A 45 -1.11 12.43 1.01
CA ARG A 45 -1.95 13.59 1.34
C ARG A 45 -1.84 14.04 2.80
N VAL A 46 -1.71 13.10 3.74
CA VAL A 46 -1.74 13.39 5.18
C VAL A 46 -0.38 13.81 5.75
N GLY A 47 0.70 13.73 4.97
CA GLY A 47 2.07 14.05 5.42
C GLY A 47 2.73 12.91 6.21
N GLY A 48 4.05 13.00 6.39
CA GLY A 48 4.86 11.96 7.06
C GLY A 48 5.22 10.75 6.18
N ALA A 49 4.75 10.70 4.93
CA ALA A 49 4.94 9.56 4.04
C ALA A 49 6.41 9.15 3.81
N ALA A 50 7.37 10.08 3.93
CA ALA A 50 8.80 9.78 3.79
C ALA A 50 9.30 8.74 4.82
N GLY A 51 8.63 8.63 5.97
CA GLY A 51 8.92 7.62 6.99
C GLY A 51 8.28 6.25 6.74
N THR A 52 7.46 6.10 5.70
CA THR A 52 6.65 4.90 5.46
C THR A 52 6.69 4.37 4.03
N ILE A 53 6.82 5.26 3.04
CA ILE A 53 6.77 4.90 1.62
C ILE A 53 8.14 5.14 1.00
N ALA A 54 8.85 4.04 0.75
CA ALA A 54 10.05 4.02 -0.09
C ALA A 54 9.67 4.16 -1.57
N LYS A 55 8.56 3.52 -1.98
CA LYS A 55 8.09 3.47 -3.36
C LYS A 55 6.59 3.22 -3.43
N SER A 56 5.94 3.69 -4.48
CA SER A 56 4.60 3.24 -4.86
C SER A 56 4.59 2.76 -6.28
N ILE A 57 3.84 1.70 -6.55
CA ILE A 57 3.80 1.07 -7.86
C ILE A 57 2.41 0.58 -8.24
N SER A 58 2.12 0.75 -9.52
CA SER A 58 1.01 0.15 -10.24
C SER A 58 1.54 -0.37 -11.57
N ALA A 59 0.83 -1.34 -12.17
CA ALA A 59 1.17 -1.89 -13.48
C ALA A 59 -0.12 -2.11 -14.27
N TYR A 60 -0.75 -1.01 -14.71
CA TYR A 60 -2.04 -1.04 -15.40
C TYR A 60 -1.97 -1.66 -16.78
N ASP A 61 -0.89 -1.38 -17.50
CA ASP A 61 -0.66 -1.97 -18.82
C ASP A 61 -0.18 -3.42 -18.66
N MET A 62 -0.82 -4.35 -19.37
CA MET A 62 -0.53 -5.78 -19.28
C MET A 62 0.90 -6.11 -19.71
N ALA A 63 1.42 -5.47 -20.76
CA ALA A 63 2.77 -5.75 -21.26
C ALA A 63 3.84 -5.22 -20.30
N VAL A 64 3.64 -4.03 -19.73
CA VAL A 64 4.50 -3.50 -18.66
C VAL A 64 4.44 -4.41 -17.43
N SER A 65 3.23 -4.81 -17.05
CA SER A 65 2.96 -5.77 -15.98
C SER A 65 3.73 -7.08 -16.16
N ASP A 66 3.70 -7.65 -17.37
CA ASP A 66 4.38 -8.89 -17.71
C ASP A 66 5.90 -8.73 -17.72
N ALA A 67 6.40 -7.64 -18.28
CA ALA A 67 7.84 -7.35 -18.32
C ALA A 67 8.44 -7.23 -16.91
N VAL A 68 7.66 -6.71 -15.95
CA VAL A 68 8.13 -6.48 -14.59
C VAL A 68 7.89 -7.70 -13.70
N TYR A 69 6.71 -8.33 -13.74
CA TYR A 69 6.35 -9.35 -12.75
C TYR A 69 5.98 -10.72 -13.37
N GLY A 70 6.20 -10.89 -14.67
CA GLY A 70 5.83 -12.10 -15.39
C GLY A 70 4.33 -12.18 -15.72
N LYS A 71 3.97 -13.19 -16.51
CA LYS A 71 2.59 -13.44 -16.95
C LYS A 71 1.70 -13.86 -15.78
N ALA A 72 0.44 -13.46 -15.84
CA ALA A 72 -0.60 -13.91 -14.92
C ALA A 72 -1.84 -14.40 -15.68
N ASP A 73 -2.54 -15.40 -15.14
CA ASP A 73 -3.82 -15.89 -15.69
C ASP A 73 -4.91 -14.80 -15.64
N ARG A 74 -4.88 -13.96 -14.59
CA ARG A 74 -5.73 -12.78 -14.42
C ARG A 74 -4.92 -11.63 -13.81
N TYR A 75 -4.96 -10.48 -14.45
CA TYR A 75 -4.19 -9.29 -14.07
C TYR A 75 -4.80 -8.52 -12.89
N VAL A 76 -6.11 -8.65 -12.68
CA VAL A 76 -6.76 -8.19 -11.46
C VAL A 76 -7.10 -9.42 -10.62
N SER A 77 -6.15 -9.85 -9.80
CA SER A 77 -6.29 -11.04 -8.96
C SER A 77 -5.37 -10.98 -7.74
N ALA A 78 -5.70 -11.77 -6.72
CA ALA A 78 -4.85 -11.94 -5.55
C ALA A 78 -3.48 -12.52 -5.93
N GLY A 79 -3.43 -13.51 -6.83
CA GLY A 79 -2.17 -14.11 -7.29
C GLY A 79 -1.26 -13.09 -7.99
N ARG A 80 -1.84 -12.22 -8.82
CA ARG A 80 -1.08 -11.12 -9.43
C ARG A 80 -0.54 -10.15 -8.39
N LEU A 81 -1.37 -9.73 -7.44
CA LEU A 81 -0.96 -8.81 -6.38
C LEU A 81 0.15 -9.43 -5.50
N GLN A 82 0.04 -10.72 -5.17
CA GLN A 82 1.07 -11.42 -4.40
C GLN A 82 2.42 -11.42 -5.15
N GLY A 83 2.43 -11.73 -6.45
CA GLY A 83 3.67 -11.68 -7.24
C GLY A 83 4.29 -10.27 -7.31
N MET A 84 3.46 -9.22 -7.30
CA MET A 84 3.94 -7.85 -7.16
C MET A 84 4.57 -7.62 -5.77
N LEU A 85 3.85 -7.97 -4.70
CA LEU A 85 4.33 -7.81 -3.33
C LEU A 85 5.65 -8.54 -3.08
N ASP A 86 5.76 -9.80 -3.53
CA ASP A 86 6.98 -10.60 -3.36
C ASP A 86 8.18 -9.95 -4.04
N LYS A 87 8.04 -9.55 -5.30
CA LYS A 87 9.10 -8.88 -6.06
C LYS A 87 9.48 -7.55 -5.41
N GLU A 88 8.51 -6.72 -5.06
CA GLU A 88 8.77 -5.41 -4.46
C GLU A 88 9.39 -5.52 -3.06
N PHE A 89 9.01 -6.53 -2.29
CA PHE A 89 9.60 -6.81 -0.99
C PHE A 89 11.07 -7.24 -1.12
N GLN A 90 11.39 -8.16 -2.03
CA GLN A 90 12.78 -8.55 -2.28
C GLN A 90 13.64 -7.35 -2.70
N LEU A 91 13.13 -6.51 -3.61
CA LEU A 91 13.84 -5.28 -4.02
C LEU A 91 14.08 -4.30 -2.87
N ASN A 92 13.18 -4.25 -1.88
CA ASN A 92 13.38 -3.43 -0.69
C ASN A 92 14.49 -4.02 0.19
N VAL A 93 14.48 -5.33 0.44
CA VAL A 93 15.53 -6.01 1.23
C VAL A 93 16.91 -5.90 0.57
N GLU A 94 16.99 -5.91 -0.76
CA GLU A 94 18.25 -5.80 -1.49
C GLU A 94 18.86 -4.38 -1.48
N ARG A 95 18.05 -3.34 -1.25
CA ARG A 95 18.45 -1.93 -1.51
C ARG A 95 18.42 -1.04 -0.27
N LEU A 96 17.88 -1.52 0.84
CA LEU A 96 17.73 -0.81 2.12
C LEU A 96 18.51 -1.56 3.20
#